data_AF-A0A932GVZ3-F1
#
_entry.id   AF-A0A932GVZ3-F1
#
_cell.length_a   1.000
_cell.length_b   1.000
_cell.length_c   1.000
_cell.angle_alpha   90.00
_cell.angle_beta   90.00
_cell.angle_gamma   90.00
#
_symmetry.space_group_name_H-M   'P 1'
#
loop_
_entity.id
_entity.type
_entity.pdbx_description
1 polymer ?
#
loop_
_entity_poly.entity_id
_entity_poly.type
_entity_poly.pdbx_seq_one_letter_code
_entity_poly.pdbx_strand_id
1 'polypeptide(L)'
;KIRSSGENTALIERFHNSLKDRTKVMRDLKDKDTLKRFTDGWLVYYNFFRPNMALNELPPAQVAGLEYDWHSWADVVEYEKEPLKRVIRESA
;
A
#
# COMPACT_ATOMS: atom_id res chain seq x y z
N LYS A 1 30.80 4.46 19.32
CA LYS A 1 30.51 3.57 18.15
C LYS A 1 29.29 2.74 18.51
N ILE A 2 28.11 3.14 18.04
CA ILE A 2 26.89 2.35 18.21
C ILE A 2 27.05 1.12 17.31
N ARG A 3 27.00 -0.07 17.91
CA ARG A 3 27.02 -1.34 17.18
C ARG A 3 25.73 -1.39 16.36
N SER A 4 25.81 -1.40 15.02
CA SER A 4 24.64 -1.76 14.22
C SER A 4 24.32 -3.20 14.56
N SER A 5 23.20 -3.40 15.26
CA SER A 5 22.57 -4.71 15.36
C SER A 5 22.50 -5.33 13.97
N GLY A 6 22.66 -6.65 13.84
CA GLY A 6 22.61 -7.39 12.58
C GLY A 6 21.21 -7.40 11.95
N GLU A 7 20.62 -6.22 11.76
CA GLU A 7 19.28 -6.01 11.25
C GLU A 7 19.35 -5.94 9.73
N ASN A 8 18.74 -6.95 9.11
CA ASN A 8 18.56 -7.02 7.67
C ASN A 8 17.52 -5.97 7.24
N THR A 9 17.99 -4.83 6.72
CA THR A 9 17.16 -3.73 6.20
C THR A 9 16.73 -3.94 4.74
N ALA A 10 17.05 -5.08 4.12
CA ALA A 10 16.82 -5.29 2.69
C ALA A 10 15.34 -5.17 2.29
N LEU A 11 14.42 -5.56 3.16
CA LEU A 11 12.97 -5.47 2.89
C LEU A 11 12.51 -4.01 2.82
N ILE A 12 12.91 -3.19 3.79
CA ILE A 12 12.51 -1.77 3.84
C ILE A 12 13.21 -0.97 2.73
N GLU A 13 14.46 -1.33 2.38
CA GLU A 13 15.17 -0.74 1.25
C GLU A 13 14.47 -1.02 -0.08
N ARG A 14 13.99 -2.25 -0.32
CA ARG A 14 13.20 -2.60 -1.52
C ARG A 14 11.91 -1.81 -1.61
N PHE A 15 11.21 -1.64 -0.49
CA PHE A 15 10.02 -0.80 -0.42
C PHE A 15 10.34 0.66 -0.79
N HIS A 16 11.36 1.25 -0.17
CA HIS A 16 11.77 2.62 -0.46
C HIS A 16 12.24 2.80 -1.91
N ASN A 17 12.96 1.84 -2.49
CA ASN A 17 13.36 1.86 -3.89
C ASN A 17 12.13 1.88 -4.82
N SER A 18 11.11 1.07 -4.53
CA SER A 18 9.86 1.06 -5.32
C SER A 18 9.13 2.40 -5.29
N LEU A 19 9.10 3.07 -4.14
CA LEU A 19 8.53 4.42 -4.01
C LEU A 19 9.37 5.45 -4.77
N LYS A 20 10.71 5.39 -4.63
CA LYS A 20 11.65 6.29 -5.30
C LYS A 20 11.56 6.18 -6.82
N ASP A 21 11.47 4.98 -7.37
CA ASP A 21 11.34 4.79 -8.82
C ASP A 21 10.05 5.41 -9.35
N ARG A 22 8.96 5.33 -8.57
CA ARG A 22 7.68 5.95 -8.93
C ARG A 22 7.74 7.48 -8.85
N THR A 23 8.35 8.04 -7.82
CA THR A 23 8.42 9.50 -7.65
C THR A 23 9.46 10.15 -8.57
N LYS A 24 10.54 9.45 -8.92
CA LYS A 24 11.59 9.93 -9.83
C LYS A 24 11.06 10.34 -11.20
N VAL A 25 10.06 9.62 -11.72
CA VAL A 25 9.45 9.91 -13.02
C VAL A 25 8.35 10.99 -12.95
N MET A 26 7.94 11.39 -11.75
CA MET A 26 6.94 12.43 -11.57
C MET A 26 7.59 13.81 -11.58
N ARG A 27 7.03 14.73 -12.36
CA ARG A 27 7.44 16.14 -12.37
C ARG A 27 6.72 16.90 -11.26
N ASP A 28 7.47 17.63 -10.44
CA ASP A 28 7.02 18.58 -9.42
C ASP A 28 5.82 18.15 -8.56
N LEU A 29 6.11 17.44 -7.46
CA LEU A 29 5.22 17.39 -6.29
C LEU A 29 5.32 18.75 -5.59
N LYS A 30 4.65 19.76 -6.17
CA LYS A 30 4.81 21.20 -5.91
C LYS A 30 4.81 21.59 -4.43
N ASP A 31 3.98 20.92 -3.63
CA ASP A 31 3.74 21.23 -2.23
C ASP A 31 3.52 19.96 -1.39
N LYS A 32 3.52 20.13 -0.06
CA LYS A 32 3.39 19.03 0.90
C LYS A 32 2.04 18.32 0.82
N ASP A 33 0.96 19.04 0.49
CA ASP A 33 -0.38 18.46 0.41
C ASP A 33 -0.51 17.56 -0.82
N THR A 34 0.04 18.00 -1.96
CA THR A 34 0.16 17.20 -3.18
C THR A 34 1.03 15.96 -2.93
N LEU A 35 2.17 16.12 -2.25
CA LEU A 35 3.02 14.99 -1.85
C LEU A 35 2.27 14.00 -0.96
N LYS A 36 1.51 14.49 0.02
CA LYS A 36 0.73 13.65 0.93
C LYS A 36 -0.36 12.89 0.18
N ARG A 37 -1.17 13.58 -0.62
CA ARG A 37 -2.24 12.96 -1.45
C ARG A 37 -1.68 11.88 -2.37
N PHE A 38 -0.55 12.16 -3.02
CA PHE A 38 0.12 11.20 -3.86
C PHE A 38 0.60 9.98 -3.07
N THR A 39 1.27 10.20 -1.94
CA THR A 39 1.83 9.12 -1.12
C THR A 39 0.73 8.25 -0.52
N ASP A 40 -0.36 8.85 -0.03
CA ASP A 40 -1.53 8.14 0.47
C ASP A 40 -2.14 7.25 -0.63
N GLY A 41 -2.33 7.78 -1.84
CA GLY A 41 -2.80 6.98 -2.97
C GLY A 41 -1.82 5.88 -3.38
N TRP A 42 -0.52 6.17 -3.39
CA TRP A 42 0.51 5.18 -3.72
C TRP A 42 0.54 4.02 -2.71
N LEU A 43 0.32 4.30 -1.43
CA LEU A 43 0.23 3.26 -0.39
C LEU A 43 -0.96 2.33 -0.61
N VAL A 44 -2.11 2.88 -1.01
CA VAL A 44 -3.28 2.06 -1.39
C VAL A 44 -2.92 1.15 -2.56
N TYR A 45 -2.35 1.71 -3.63
CA TYR A 45 -1.91 0.92 -4.77
C TYR A 45 -0.90 -0.17 -4.39
N TYR A 46 0.13 0.16 -3.60
CA TYR A 46 1.17 -0.78 -3.22
C TYR A 46 0.63 -1.93 -2.36
N ASN A 47 -0.26 -1.64 -1.41
CA ASN A 47 -0.75 -2.64 -0.46
C ASN A 47 -1.88 -3.50 -1.02
N PHE A 48 -2.76 -2.95 -1.86
CA PHE A 48 -4.01 -3.60 -2.26
C PHE A 48 -4.06 -4.01 -3.75
N PHE A 49 -3.33 -3.33 -4.63
CA PHE A 49 -3.43 -3.57 -6.08
C PHE A 49 -2.18 -4.20 -6.68
N ARG A 50 -1.00 -3.81 -6.19
CA ARG A 50 0.26 -4.18 -6.81
C ARG A 50 0.63 -5.63 -6.43
N PRO A 51 0.79 -6.55 -7.40
CA PRO A 51 1.34 -7.87 -7.13
C PRO A 51 2.80 -7.74 -6.68
N ASN A 52 3.20 -8.59 -5.75
CA ASN A 52 4.56 -8.58 -5.22
C ASN A 52 5.22 -9.95 -5.41
N MET A 53 6.28 -9.99 -6.23
CA MET A 53 7.02 -11.22 -6.52
C MET A 53 7.57 -11.92 -5.26
N ALA A 54 7.93 -11.15 -4.22
CA ALA A 54 8.40 -11.74 -2.96
C ALA A 54 7.27 -12.38 -2.14
N LEU A 55 6.02 -12.14 -2.53
CA LEU A 55 4.80 -12.58 -1.87
C LEU A 55 3.95 -13.46 -2.79
N ASN A 56 4.58 -14.25 -3.67
CA ASN A 56 3.89 -15.14 -4.63
C ASN A 56 2.88 -14.41 -5.53
N GLU A 57 3.23 -13.21 -6.01
CA GLU A 57 2.36 -12.34 -6.81
C GLU A 57 1.09 -11.82 -6.09
N LEU A 58 0.98 -12.01 -4.77
CA LEU A 58 -0.11 -11.47 -3.98
C LEU A 58 0.20 -10.04 -3.49
N PRO A 59 -0.79 -9.15 -3.40
CA PRO A 59 -0.66 -7.88 -2.72
C PRO A 59 -0.40 -8.06 -1.21
N PRO A 60 0.36 -7.16 -0.57
CA PRO A 60 0.62 -7.20 0.86
C PRO A 60 -0.64 -7.34 1.74
N ALA A 61 -1.75 -6.70 1.37
CA ALA A 61 -3.00 -6.79 2.11
C ALA A 61 -3.59 -8.21 2.15
N GLN A 62 -3.51 -8.96 1.05
CA GLN A 62 -3.98 -10.35 1.01
C GLN A 62 -3.09 -11.27 1.86
N VAL A 63 -1.77 -11.08 1.83
CA VAL A 63 -0.85 -11.83 2.70
C VAL A 63 -1.07 -11.51 4.17
N ALA A 64 -1.50 -10.28 4.48
CA ALA A 64 -1.90 -9.88 5.82
C ALA A 64 -3.28 -10.44 6.26
N GLY A 65 -3.96 -11.20 5.39
CA GLY A 65 -5.26 -11.81 5.68
C GLY A 65 -6.45 -10.85 5.58
N LEU A 66 -6.31 -9.73 4.86
CA LEU A 66 -7.41 -8.82 4.60
C LEU A 66 -8.25 -9.32 3.41
N GLU A 67 -9.56 -9.36 3.61
CA GLU A 67 -10.54 -9.62 2.56
C GLU A 67 -11.11 -8.30 2.06
N TYR A 68 -11.06 -8.08 0.74
CA TYR A 68 -11.55 -6.87 0.10
C TYR A 68 -11.94 -7.13 -1.36
N ASP A 69 -12.94 -6.39 -1.84
CA ASP A 69 -13.54 -6.62 -3.18
C ASP A 69 -12.91 -5.76 -4.29
N TRP A 70 -12.12 -4.75 -3.93
CA TRP A 70 -11.59 -3.74 -4.84
C TRP A 70 -10.12 -4.02 -5.21
N HIS A 71 -9.86 -4.20 -6.49
CA HIS A 71 -8.57 -4.62 -7.05
C HIS A 71 -7.96 -3.56 -7.98
N SER A 72 -8.70 -2.50 -8.27
CA SER A 72 -8.27 -1.39 -9.10
C SER A 72 -8.79 -0.04 -8.59
N TRP A 73 -8.25 1.05 -9.13
CA TRP A 73 -8.80 2.38 -8.87
C TRP A 73 -10.21 2.57 -9.43
N ALA A 74 -10.55 1.88 -10.53
CA ALA A 74 -11.91 1.92 -11.06
C ALA A 74 -12.86 1.32 -10.04
N ASP A 75 -12.52 0.16 -9.46
CA ASP A 75 -13.32 -0.51 -8.44
C ASP A 75 -13.54 0.37 -7.21
N VAL A 76 -12.55 1.18 -6.82
CA VAL A 76 -12.67 2.12 -5.69
C VAL A 76 -13.57 3.30 -6.01
N VAL A 77 -13.51 3.83 -7.23
CA VAL A 77 -14.30 4.99 -7.65
C VAL A 77 -15.75 4.59 -7.97
N GLU A 78 -15.92 3.43 -8.60
CA GLU A 78 -17.20 2.82 -8.96
C GLU A 78 -17.82 2.03 -7.80
N TYR A 79 -17.18 2.03 -6.62
CA TYR A 79 -17.69 1.34 -5.44
C TYR A 79 -19.01 1.99 -4.98
N GLU A 80 -20.12 1.50 -5.52
CA GLU A 80 -21.48 1.98 -5.26
C GLU A 80 -22.24 1.08 -4.29
N LYS A 81 -21.55 0.29 -3.45
CA LYS A 81 -22.20 -0.50 -2.40
C LYS A 81 -22.33 0.31 -1.11
N GLU A 82 -23.50 0.18 -0.49
CA GLU A 82 -23.93 0.72 0.81
C GLU A 82 -22.77 0.99 1.81
N PRO A 83 -22.82 2.10 2.57
CA PRO A 83 -21.78 2.43 3.54
C PRO A 83 -21.50 1.24 4.48
N LEU A 84 -20.21 0.94 4.66
CA LEU A 84 -19.69 -0.20 5.43
C LEU A 84 -20.50 -0.46 6.71
N LYS A 85 -21.27 -1.56 6.74
CA LYS A 85 -21.85 -2.07 7.99
C LYS A 85 -20.73 -2.70 8.80
N ARG A 86 -20.47 -2.15 9.98
CA ARG A 86 -19.54 -2.74 10.95
C ARG A 86 -20.05 -4.14 11.29
N VAL A 87 -19.34 -5.18 10.88
CA VAL A 87 -19.64 -6.54 11.33
C VAL A 87 -19.20 -6.63 12.79
N ILE A 88 -20.13 -6.39 13.71
CA ILE A 88 -19.96 -6.76 15.11
C ILE A 88 -20.02 -8.29 15.11
N ARG A 89 -18.86 -8.95 15.25
CA ARG A 89 -18.86 -10.37 15.62
C ARG A 89 -19.33 -10.42 17.06
N GLU A 90 -20.61 -10.69 17.28
CA GLU A 90 -21.04 -11.17 18.58
C GLU A 90 -20.28 -12.46 18.87
N SER A 91 -19.54 -12.45 19.97
CA SER A 91 -18.87 -13.63 20.50
C SER A 91 -19.97 -14.59 20.97
N ALA A 92 -20.13 -15.71 20.27
CA ALA A 92 -20.87 -16.87 20.74
C ALA A 92 -19.91 -17.85 21.43
#